data_AF-A0A1G2TLI8-F1
#
_entry.id   AF-A0A1G2TLI8-F1
#
_cell.length_a   1.000
_cell.length_b   1.000
_cell.length_c   1.000
_cell.angle_alpha   90.00
_cell.angle_beta   90.00
_cell.angle_gamma   90.00
#
_symmetry.space_group_name_H-M   'P 1'
#
loop_
_entity.id
_entity.type
_entity.pdbx_description
1 polymer ?
#
loop_
_entity_poly.entity_id
_entity_poly.type
_entity_poly.pdbx_seq_one_letter_code
_entity_poly.pdbx_strand_id
1 'polypeptide(L)'
;MIYTQKNNGQKGYGTSAQRYGNFGTGKFTPRKPVRSFRDLEVYQKTMECAVLIIKNLRPTLVKLKYDFLENMTNCAMSVPLYIGEAHSLRFQSFEGGVMLLEKSMAGCNKMIVYLEQMKGVYGAKVDVSLIDDLIGRYAESRTKSFHLEKSWKRFRAADIAGSSDSKSQIKY
;
A
#
# COMPACT_ATOMS: atom_id res chain seq x y z
N MET A 1 38.47 -42.13 -44.33
CA MET A 1 37.51 -41.82 -43.25
C MET A 1 38.28 -41.81 -41.95
N ILE A 2 38.48 -40.65 -41.34
CA ILE A 2 39.28 -40.48 -40.11
C ILE A 2 38.29 -40.19 -38.98
N TYR A 3 38.27 -41.06 -37.96
CA TYR A 3 37.71 -40.75 -36.65
C TYR A 3 38.72 -39.92 -35.85
N THR A 4 38.28 -39.02 -34.95
CA THR A 4 38.85 -38.79 -33.60
C THR A 4 38.32 -37.49 -32.92
N GLN A 5 37.72 -37.72 -31.73
CA GLN A 5 37.71 -36.97 -30.45
C GLN A 5 36.76 -35.78 -30.18
N LYS A 6 36.00 -35.98 -29.09
CA LYS A 6 35.32 -34.96 -28.27
C LYS A 6 36.34 -34.08 -27.56
N ASN A 7 36.03 -32.80 -27.36
CA ASN A 7 36.63 -32.02 -26.29
C ASN A 7 35.58 -31.17 -25.57
N ASN A 8 35.62 -31.23 -24.25
CA ASN A 8 34.64 -30.68 -23.31
C ASN A 8 35.34 -29.58 -22.49
N GLY A 9 34.71 -28.41 -22.36
CA GLY A 9 34.92 -27.51 -21.22
C GLY A 9 35.77 -26.25 -21.45
N GLN A 10 35.10 -25.09 -21.46
CA GLN A 10 35.31 -24.01 -20.47
C GLN A 10 34.23 -22.94 -20.66
N LYS A 11 33.30 -22.84 -19.70
CA LYS A 11 32.32 -21.75 -19.61
C LYS A 11 33.00 -20.57 -18.93
N GLY A 12 33.22 -19.48 -19.67
CA GLY A 12 33.70 -18.22 -19.13
C GLY A 12 32.69 -17.60 -18.18
N TYR A 13 33.17 -17.13 -17.03
CA TYR A 13 32.42 -16.35 -16.06
C TYR A 13 32.15 -14.95 -16.63
N GLY A 14 30.95 -14.74 -17.15
CA GLY A 14 30.44 -13.42 -17.51
C GLY A 14 30.08 -12.63 -16.26
N THR A 15 30.69 -11.46 -16.13
CA THR A 15 30.44 -10.45 -15.10
C THR A 15 28.96 -10.02 -15.08
N SER A 16 28.37 -9.99 -13.89
CA SER A 16 27.00 -9.53 -13.65
C SER A 16 26.87 -8.01 -13.87
N ALA A 17 26.65 -7.61 -15.11
CA ALA A 17 26.25 -6.24 -15.44
C ALA A 17 24.90 -5.93 -14.79
N GLN A 18 24.91 -4.94 -13.89
CA GLN A 18 23.73 -4.41 -13.20
C GLN A 18 22.63 -4.03 -14.20
N ARG A 19 21.46 -4.64 -14.08
CA ARG A 19 20.24 -4.21 -14.78
C ARG A 19 19.73 -2.93 -14.13
N TYR A 20 20.27 -1.79 -14.53
CA TYR A 20 19.56 -0.52 -14.38
C TYR A 20 18.35 -0.56 -15.31
N GLY A 21 17.16 -0.64 -14.71
CA GLY A 21 15.89 -0.63 -15.42
C GLY A 21 15.81 0.56 -16.37
N ASN A 22 15.48 0.28 -17.62
CA ASN A 22 15.20 1.26 -18.65
C ASN A 22 14.00 2.11 -18.19
N PHE A 23 14.25 3.32 -17.69
CA PHE A 23 13.20 4.30 -17.41
C PHE A 23 12.63 4.76 -18.75
N GLY A 24 11.66 4.01 -19.26
CA GLY A 24 10.97 4.34 -20.49
C GLY A 24 10.46 5.77 -20.43
N THR A 25 10.81 6.56 -21.45
CA THR A 25 10.34 7.92 -21.73
C THR A 25 8.86 7.91 -22.13
N GLY A 26 8.02 7.26 -21.32
CA GLY A 26 6.58 7.27 -21.51
C GLY A 26 6.07 8.70 -21.49
N LYS A 27 5.35 9.09 -22.54
CA LYS A 27 4.67 10.38 -22.65
C LYS A 27 3.84 10.60 -21.38
N PHE A 28 4.14 11.63 -20.61
CA PHE A 28 3.41 11.94 -19.38
C PHE A 28 1.94 12.19 -19.71
N THR A 29 1.07 11.26 -19.32
CA THR A 29 -0.38 11.45 -19.34
C THR A 29 -0.81 11.86 -17.94
N PRO A 30 -1.37 13.08 -17.76
CA PRO A 30 -1.87 13.52 -16.47
C PRO A 30 -2.88 12.51 -15.91
N ARG A 31 -2.75 12.15 -14.62
CA ARG A 31 -3.74 11.30 -13.97
C ARG A 31 -5.07 12.05 -13.87
N LYS A 32 -6.18 11.30 -13.92
CA LYS A 32 -7.52 11.86 -13.71
C LYS A 32 -7.56 12.62 -12.38
N PRO A 33 -8.17 13.82 -12.32
CA PRO A 33 -8.36 14.53 -11.07
C PRO A 33 -9.13 13.68 -10.05
N VAL A 34 -8.67 13.69 -8.80
CA VAL A 34 -9.35 13.02 -7.68
C VAL A 34 -10.60 13.81 -7.32
N ARG A 35 -11.78 13.23 -7.51
CA ARG A 35 -13.08 13.86 -7.19
C ARG A 35 -13.67 13.32 -5.89
N SER A 36 -13.39 12.06 -5.58
CA SER A 36 -13.86 11.37 -4.39
C SER A 36 -12.76 10.52 -3.77
N PHE A 37 -12.91 10.16 -2.49
CA PHE A 37 -12.04 9.19 -1.82
C PHE A 37 -11.98 7.86 -2.57
N ARG A 38 -13.05 7.52 -3.33
CA ARG A 38 -13.13 6.32 -4.17
C ARG A 38 -12.13 6.32 -5.32
N ASP A 39 -11.62 7.49 -5.72
CA ASP A 39 -10.59 7.62 -6.77
C ASP A 39 -9.17 7.39 -6.22
N LEU A 40 -9.01 7.34 -4.89
CA LEU A 40 -7.73 7.06 -4.27
C LEU A 40 -7.39 5.59 -4.44
N GLU A 41 -6.28 5.30 -5.12
CA GLU A 41 -5.79 3.93 -5.31
C GLU A 41 -5.61 3.21 -3.96
N VAL A 42 -5.17 3.92 -2.93
CA VAL A 42 -4.99 3.37 -1.59
C VAL A 42 -6.32 2.97 -0.92
N TYR A 43 -7.41 3.70 -1.19
CA TYR A 43 -8.74 3.30 -0.74
C TYR A 43 -9.19 2.02 -1.46
N GLN A 44 -9.04 1.97 -2.78
CA GLN A 44 -9.44 0.80 -3.59
C GLN A 44 -8.71 -0.47 -3.14
N LYS A 45 -7.38 -0.41 -3.01
CA LYS A 45 -6.56 -1.56 -2.59
C LYS A 45 -6.89 -2.04 -1.18
N THR A 46 -7.07 -1.12 -0.23
CA THR A 46 -7.39 -1.49 1.15
C THR A 46 -8.81 -2.04 1.29
N MET A 47 -9.76 -1.55 0.49
CA MET A 47 -11.10 -2.12 0.39
C MET A 47 -11.09 -3.54 -0.19
N GLU A 48 -10.30 -3.79 -1.23
CA GLU A 48 -10.09 -5.14 -1.78
C GLU A 48 -9.51 -6.08 -0.73
N CYS A 49 -8.47 -5.67 0.01
CA CYS A 49 -7.89 -6.47 1.09
C CYS A 49 -8.93 -6.82 2.17
N ALA A 50 -9.74 -5.84 2.58
CA ALA A 50 -10.81 -6.07 3.57
C ALA A 50 -11.80 -7.13 3.06
N VAL A 51 -12.27 -7.01 1.82
CA VAL A 51 -13.17 -8.00 1.21
C VAL A 51 -12.54 -9.40 1.14
N LEU A 52 -11.28 -9.50 0.73
CA LEU A 52 -10.56 -10.78 0.67
C LEU A 52 -10.46 -11.43 2.05
N ILE A 53 -10.16 -10.65 3.09
CA ILE A 53 -10.11 -11.17 4.46
C ILE A 53 -11.47 -11.71 4.90
N ILE A 54 -12.54 -10.92 4.75
CA ILE A 54 -13.88 -11.31 5.20
C ILE A 54 -14.40 -12.52 4.41
N LYS A 55 -14.17 -12.54 3.10
CA LYS A 55 -14.73 -13.57 2.21
C LYS A 55 -13.92 -14.87 2.23
N ASN A 56 -12.59 -14.77 2.18
CA ASN A 56 -11.72 -15.92 1.91
C ASN A 56 -11.02 -16.45 3.17
N LEU A 57 -10.71 -15.58 4.12
CA LEU A 57 -9.88 -15.96 5.28
C LEU A 57 -10.70 -16.16 6.55
N ARG A 58 -11.65 -15.25 6.82
CA ARG A 58 -12.50 -15.28 8.03
C ARG A 58 -13.24 -16.62 8.21
N PRO A 59 -13.85 -17.25 7.19
CA PRO A 59 -14.56 -18.52 7.39
C PRO A 59 -13.65 -19.65 7.90
N THR A 60 -12.40 -19.68 7.43
CA THR A 60 -11.39 -20.65 7.89
C THR A 60 -10.99 -20.36 9.34
N LEU A 61 -10.76 -19.09 9.69
CA LEU A 61 -10.39 -18.68 11.04
C LEU A 61 -11.49 -18.94 12.07
N VAL A 62 -12.77 -18.83 11.68
CA VAL A 62 -13.92 -19.24 12.53
C VAL A 62 -13.81 -20.72 12.89
N LYS A 63 -13.55 -21.59 11.89
CA LYS A 63 -13.41 -23.05 12.12
C LYS A 63 -12.21 -23.38 13.00
N LEU A 64 -11.12 -22.62 12.84
CA LEU A 64 -9.90 -22.77 13.63
C LEU A 64 -9.98 -22.10 15.01
N LYS A 65 -11.09 -21.43 15.34
CA LYS A 65 -11.31 -20.70 16.60
C LYS A 65 -10.18 -19.72 16.90
N TYR A 66 -9.83 -18.89 15.93
CA TYR A 66 -8.77 -17.90 16.12
C TYR A 66 -9.17 -16.84 17.16
N ASP A 67 -8.39 -16.72 18.24
CA ASP A 67 -8.70 -15.87 19.39
C ASP A 67 -8.87 -14.39 19.02
N PHE A 68 -8.14 -13.91 18.01
CA PHE A 68 -8.16 -12.50 17.59
C PHE A 68 -9.03 -12.24 16.35
N LEU A 69 -9.96 -13.14 16.02
CA LEU A 69 -10.80 -13.06 14.83
C LEU A 69 -11.50 -11.70 14.68
N GLU A 70 -12.17 -11.25 15.74
CA GLU A 70 -12.94 -9.99 15.69
C GLU A 70 -12.01 -8.78 15.65
N ASN A 71 -10.88 -8.79 16.36
CA ASN A 71 -9.88 -7.73 16.29
C ASN A 71 -9.29 -7.58 14.89
N MET A 72 -8.96 -8.69 14.22
CA MET A 72 -8.46 -8.68 12.85
C MET A 72 -9.53 -8.21 11.87
N THR A 73 -10.76 -8.72 12.01
CA THR A 73 -11.91 -8.33 11.18
C THR A 73 -12.16 -6.83 11.26
N ASN A 74 -12.23 -6.28 12.46
CA ASN A 74 -12.39 -4.85 12.69
C ASN A 74 -11.21 -4.06 12.12
N CYS A 75 -9.98 -4.51 12.36
CA CYS A 75 -8.79 -3.84 11.82
C CYS A 75 -8.81 -3.76 10.29
N ALA A 76 -9.13 -4.86 9.60
CA ALA A 76 -9.19 -4.92 8.14
C ALA A 76 -10.22 -3.94 7.57
N MET A 77 -11.40 -3.86 8.19
CA MET A 77 -12.49 -2.98 7.78
C MET A 77 -12.23 -1.51 8.12
N SER A 78 -11.54 -1.23 9.23
CA SER A 78 -11.22 0.14 9.65
C SER A 78 -10.23 0.86 8.73
N VAL A 79 -9.28 0.15 8.10
CA VAL A 79 -8.29 0.77 7.21
C VAL A 79 -8.94 1.59 6.07
N PRO A 80 -9.83 1.03 5.23
CA PRO A 80 -10.50 1.81 4.19
C PRO A 80 -11.45 2.88 4.76
N LEU A 81 -12.05 2.66 5.95
CA LEU A 81 -12.89 3.66 6.62
C LEU A 81 -12.09 4.91 7.01
N TYR A 82 -10.92 4.73 7.63
CA TYR A 82 -10.04 5.85 7.98
C TYR A 82 -9.58 6.65 6.77
N ILE A 83 -9.33 6.00 5.62
CA ILE A 83 -8.97 6.71 4.38
C ILE A 83 -10.14 7.56 3.88
N GLY A 84 -11.36 7.00 3.89
CA GLY A 84 -12.57 7.74 3.50
C GLY A 84 -12.81 8.95 4.40
N GLU A 85 -12.69 8.77 5.71
CA GLU A 85 -12.87 9.84 6.71
C GLU A 85 -11.76 10.88 6.62
N ALA A 86 -10.50 10.46 6.45
CA ALA A 86 -9.37 11.37 6.24
C ALA A 86 -9.60 12.29 5.05
N HIS A 87 -10.08 11.72 3.95
CA HIS A 87 -10.41 12.49 2.75
C HIS A 87 -11.49 13.53 3.06
N SER A 88 -12.54 13.19 3.81
CA SER A 88 -13.57 14.15 4.20
C SER A 88 -13.03 15.31 5.06
N LEU A 89 -12.10 15.04 5.97
CA LEU A 89 -11.56 16.05 6.89
C LEU A 89 -10.43 16.92 6.30
N ARG A 90 -9.79 16.52 5.19
CA ARG A 90 -8.56 17.14 4.66
C ARG A 90 -8.58 18.67 4.50
N PHE A 91 -9.76 19.26 4.31
CA PHE A 91 -9.94 20.71 4.20
C PHE A 91 -10.51 21.37 5.48
N GLN A 92 -11.38 20.68 6.22
CA GLN A 92 -12.01 21.20 7.44
C GLN A 92 -11.04 21.15 8.63
N SER A 93 -10.36 20.02 8.80
CA SER A 93 -9.34 19.80 9.82
C SER A 93 -8.18 19.02 9.19
N PHE A 94 -7.18 19.77 8.71
CA PHE A 94 -6.02 19.17 8.05
C PHE A 94 -5.30 18.17 8.95
N GLU A 95 -5.07 18.54 10.22
CA GLU A 95 -4.45 17.67 11.22
C GLU A 95 -5.30 16.42 11.49
N GLY A 96 -6.63 16.56 11.61
CA GLY A 96 -7.53 15.43 11.76
C GLY A 96 -7.49 14.47 10.56
N GLY A 97 -7.42 15.01 9.34
CA GLY A 97 -7.24 14.23 8.12
C GLY A 97 -5.91 13.47 8.09
N VAL A 98 -4.81 14.11 8.48
CA VAL A 98 -3.49 13.46 8.58
C VAL A 98 -3.48 12.37 9.64
N MET A 99 -4.04 12.64 10.82
CA MET A 99 -4.11 11.65 11.90
C MET A 99 -4.88 10.38 11.49
N LEU A 100 -5.94 10.52 10.69
CA LEU A 100 -6.68 9.38 10.16
C LEU A 100 -5.86 8.60 9.11
N LEU A 101 -5.06 9.26 8.27
CA LEU A 101 -4.12 8.57 7.39
C LEU A 101 -3.05 7.81 8.20
N GLU A 102 -2.56 8.38 9.29
CA GLU A 102 -1.63 7.70 10.19
C GLU A 102 -2.26 6.48 10.87
N LYS A 103 -3.53 6.58 11.30
CA LYS A 103 -4.31 5.43 11.80
C LYS A 103 -4.48 4.35 10.73
N SER A 104 -4.71 4.72 9.47
CA SER A 104 -4.77 3.78 8.35
C SER A 104 -3.43 3.05 8.15
N MET A 105 -2.30 3.77 8.20
CA MET A 105 -0.97 3.18 8.11
C MET A 105 -0.65 2.24 9.27
N ALA A 106 -1.01 2.64 10.50
CA ALA A 106 -0.88 1.79 11.68
C ALA A 106 -1.76 0.53 11.54
N GLY A 107 -2.98 0.66 11.00
CA GLY A 107 -3.86 -0.46 10.68
C GLY A 107 -3.26 -1.42 9.65
N CYS A 108 -2.60 -0.91 8.59
CA CYS A 108 -1.88 -1.75 7.63
C CYS A 108 -0.79 -2.58 8.31
N ASN A 109 0.03 -1.96 9.16
CA ASN A 109 1.07 -2.68 9.91
C ASN A 109 0.47 -3.73 10.85
N LYS A 110 -0.62 -3.39 11.56
CA LYS A 110 -1.30 -4.32 12.45
C LYS A 110 -1.89 -5.52 11.70
N MET A 111 -2.40 -5.30 10.49
CA MET A 111 -2.88 -6.38 9.62
C MET A 111 -1.75 -7.32 9.18
N ILE A 112 -0.57 -6.80 8.84
CA ILE A 112 0.61 -7.63 8.53
C ILE A 112 0.94 -8.53 9.72
N VAL A 113 0.96 -7.98 10.94
CA VAL A 113 1.22 -8.77 12.16
C VAL A 113 0.19 -9.88 12.36
N TYR A 114 -1.11 -9.60 12.21
CA TYR A 114 -2.15 -10.64 12.32
C TYR A 114 -1.97 -11.76 11.27
N LEU A 115 -1.63 -11.38 10.05
CA LEU A 115 -1.39 -12.30 8.93
C LEU A 115 -0.15 -13.18 9.18
N GLU A 116 0.95 -12.61 9.66
CA GLU A 116 2.15 -13.36 10.04
C GLU A 116 1.89 -14.31 11.21
N GLN A 117 1.18 -13.84 12.23
CA GLN A 117 0.81 -14.65 13.40
C GLN A 117 -0.01 -15.87 13.01
N MET A 118 -1.08 -15.70 12.22
CA MET A 118 -1.90 -16.86 11.82
C MET A 118 -1.15 -17.82 10.91
N LYS A 119 -0.26 -17.32 10.04
CA LYS A 119 0.60 -18.15 9.20
C LYS A 119 1.52 -19.01 10.06
N GLY A 120 2.12 -18.42 11.10
CA GLY A 120 2.96 -19.15 12.04
C GLY A 120 2.19 -20.17 12.90
N VAL A 121 1.00 -19.80 13.39
CA VAL A 121 0.21 -20.66 14.29
C VAL A 121 -0.47 -21.81 13.56
N TYR A 122 -1.04 -21.56 12.38
CA TYR A 122 -1.90 -22.52 11.68
C TYR A 122 -1.22 -23.19 10.48
N GLY A 123 -0.15 -22.61 9.94
CA GLY A 123 0.63 -23.19 8.85
C GLY A 123 -0.24 -23.65 7.67
N ALA A 124 -0.15 -24.94 7.34
CA ALA A 124 -0.89 -25.54 6.22
C ALA A 124 -2.43 -25.55 6.39
N LYS A 125 -2.97 -25.17 7.56
CA LYS A 125 -4.42 -25.08 7.79
C LYS A 125 -5.03 -23.78 7.25
N VAL A 126 -4.21 -22.85 6.77
CA VAL A 126 -4.62 -21.59 6.14
C VAL A 126 -4.00 -21.48 4.75
N ASP A 127 -4.58 -20.65 3.89
CA ASP A 127 -4.03 -20.36 2.56
C ASP A 127 -2.83 -19.41 2.70
N VAL A 128 -1.63 -20.00 2.76
CA VAL A 128 -0.37 -19.26 2.91
C VAL A 128 -0.10 -18.33 1.73
N SER A 129 -0.49 -18.73 0.51
CA SER A 129 -0.29 -17.91 -0.68
C SER A 129 -1.13 -16.64 -0.63
N LEU A 130 -2.40 -16.77 -0.22
CA LEU A 130 -3.28 -15.62 -0.01
C LEU A 130 -2.74 -14.70 1.10
N ILE A 131 -2.23 -15.27 2.19
CA ILE A 131 -1.66 -14.50 3.29
C ILE A 131 -0.45 -13.68 2.83
N ASP A 132 0.49 -14.28 2.10
CA ASP A 132 1.69 -13.60 1.61
C ASP A 132 1.36 -12.48 0.61
N ASP A 133 0.37 -12.71 -0.26
CA ASP A 133 -0.16 -11.67 -1.15
C ASP A 133 -0.78 -10.51 -0.35
N LEU A 134 -1.62 -10.81 0.65
CA LEU A 134 -2.22 -9.78 1.51
C LEU A 134 -1.17 -8.97 2.30
N ILE A 135 -0.10 -9.60 2.79
CA ILE A 135 1.02 -8.91 3.45
C ILE A 135 1.64 -7.90 2.48
N GLY A 136 1.95 -8.31 1.25
CA GLY A 136 2.49 -7.44 0.21
C GLY A 136 1.56 -6.26 -0.10
N ARG A 137 0.26 -6.51 -0.23
CA ARG A 137 -0.75 -5.47 -0.50
C ARG A 137 -0.88 -4.47 0.66
N TYR A 138 -0.83 -4.90 1.91
CA TYR A 138 -0.85 -3.98 3.05
C TYR A 138 0.44 -3.16 3.16
N ALA A 139 1.61 -3.75 2.88
CA ALA A 139 2.87 -3.01 2.84
C ALA A 139 2.88 -1.93 1.75
N GLU A 140 2.36 -2.27 0.56
CA GLU A 140 2.20 -1.30 -0.53
C GLU A 140 1.18 -0.21 -0.16
N SER A 141 0.04 -0.59 0.42
CA SER A 141 -1.04 0.34 0.81
C SER A 141 -0.58 1.33 1.88
N ARG A 142 0.25 0.89 2.84
CA ARG A 142 0.91 1.77 3.80
C ARG A 142 1.79 2.81 3.09
N THR A 143 2.61 2.36 2.14
CA THR A 143 3.50 3.25 1.37
C THR A 143 2.70 4.28 0.55
N LYS A 144 1.60 3.86 -0.07
CA LYS A 144 0.70 4.78 -0.79
C LYS A 144 0.02 5.78 0.14
N SER A 145 -0.39 5.36 1.34
CA SER A 145 -0.96 6.26 2.36
C SER A 145 0.04 7.34 2.76
N PHE A 146 1.29 6.97 3.00
CA PHE A 146 2.36 7.91 3.30
C PHE A 146 2.63 8.91 2.16
N HIS A 147 2.61 8.45 0.91
CA HIS A 147 2.75 9.35 -0.24
C HIS A 147 1.55 10.29 -0.40
N LEU A 148 0.34 9.82 -0.12
CA LEU A 148 -0.87 10.65 -0.12
C LEU A 148 -0.76 11.75 0.95
N GLU A 149 -0.36 11.40 2.17
CA GLU A 149 -0.12 12.36 3.26
C GLU A 149 0.93 13.41 2.87
N LYS A 150 2.07 12.98 2.32
CA LYS A 150 3.10 13.89 1.78
C LYS A 150 2.54 14.82 0.71
N SER A 151 1.72 14.31 -0.20
CA SER A 151 1.08 15.13 -1.24
C SER A 151 0.17 16.18 -0.63
N TRP A 152 -0.64 15.81 0.38
CA TRP A 152 -1.52 16.74 1.07
C TRP A 152 -0.75 17.83 1.81
N LYS A 153 0.35 17.48 2.50
CA LYS A 153 1.25 18.44 3.15
C LYS A 153 1.86 19.44 2.16
N ARG A 154 2.24 18.98 0.96
CA ARG A 154 2.76 19.87 -0.10
C ARG A 154 1.71 20.83 -0.63
N PHE A 155 0.49 20.36 -0.92
CA PHE A 155 -0.61 21.23 -1.35
C PHE A 155 -0.93 22.28 -0.29
N ARG A 156 -1.01 21.86 0.98
CA ARG A 156 -1.24 22.79 2.09
C ARG A 156 -0.17 23.87 2.22
N ALA A 157 1.10 23.52 2.03
CA ALA A 157 2.19 24.48 2.06
C ALA A 157 2.11 25.49 0.90
N ALA A 158 1.77 25.01 -0.31
CA ALA A 158 1.58 25.86 -1.49
C ALA A 158 0.41 26.86 -1.30
N ASP A 159 -0.71 26.40 -0.74
CA ASP A 159 -1.87 27.26 -0.43
C ASP A 159 -1.51 28.36 0.57
N ILE A 160 -0.72 28.03 1.60
CA ILE A 160 -0.25 29.01 2.60
C ILE A 160 0.67 30.05 1.95
N ALA A 161 1.64 29.63 1.13
CA ALA A 161 2.57 30.54 0.46
C ALA A 161 1.86 31.51 -0.51
N GLY A 162 0.88 31.03 -1.29
CA GLY A 162 0.09 31.90 -2.17
C GLY A 162 -0.77 32.92 -1.40
N SER A 163 -1.19 32.59 -0.17
CA SER A 163 -1.95 33.49 0.69
C SER A 163 -1.12 34.61 1.34
N SER A 164 0.20 34.44 1.50
CA SER A 164 1.09 35.49 2.03
C SER A 164 1.47 36.53 0.98
N ASP A 165 1.64 36.10 -0.28
CA ASP A 165 2.02 37.01 -1.37
C ASP A 165 0.89 37.97 -1.74
N SER A 166 -0.37 37.50 -1.69
CA SER A 166 -1.57 38.33 -1.94
C SER A 166 -1.80 39.41 -0.88
N LYS A 167 -1.43 39.17 0.39
CA LYS A 167 -1.51 40.18 1.46
C LYS A 167 -0.43 41.27 1.36
N SER A 168 0.68 40.98 0.67
CA SER A 168 1.83 41.89 0.55
C SER A 168 1.63 42.96 -0.52
N GLN A 169 0.69 42.77 -1.46
CA GLN A 169 0.38 43.71 -2.53
C GLN A 169 -0.69 44.76 -2.18
N ILE A 170 -1.27 44.70 -0.99
CA ILE A 170 -2.17 45.75 -0.47
C ILE A 170 -1.36 46.66 0.45
N LYS A 171 -0.60 47.59 -0.14
CA LYS A 171 -0.05 48.74 0.58
C LYS A 171 -0.51 50.00 -0.14
N TYR A 172 -1.25 50.83 0.59
CA TYR A 172 -1.70 52.17 0.19
C TYR A 172 -0.52 53.13 0.09
#